data_AF-A0A442WF28-F1
#
_entry.id   AF-A0A442WF28-F1
#
_cell.length_a   1.000
_cell.length_b   1.000
_cell.length_c   1.000
_cell.angle_alpha   90.00
_cell.angle_beta   90.00
_cell.angle_gamma   90.00
#
_symmetry.space_group_name_H-M   'P 1'
#
loop_
_entity.id
_entity.type
_entity.pdbx_description
1 polymer ?
#
loop_
_entity_poly.entity_id
_entity_poly.type
_entity_poly.pdbx_seq_one_letter_code
_entity_poly.pdbx_strand_id
1 'polypeptide(L)'
;MFRIISAIALSCLLVTVAYGQSPPFCRNGFAPGEEIETRFMGIGYALTMYALAEKYCGAEPAPMRPKFLGYLKRQGCGPETEIYQDVEMSIGRLEGGNLSLLAQSGDPSLSLTEQQAKDWAMSTSKELGGCERLIELHNTEPESWQ
;
A
#
# COMPACT_ATOMS: atom_id res chain seq x y z
N MET A 1 25.71 16.09 -49.13
CA MET A 1 25.66 16.79 -47.82
C MET A 1 24.28 16.78 -47.17
N PHE A 2 23.17 16.75 -47.93
CA PHE A 2 21.81 16.71 -47.36
C PHE A 2 21.41 15.40 -46.62
N ARG A 3 22.08 14.26 -46.89
CA ARG A 3 21.71 12.96 -46.30
C ARG A 3 22.15 12.77 -44.84
N ILE A 4 23.18 13.50 -44.40
CA ILE A 4 23.72 13.37 -43.03
C ILE A 4 22.88 14.19 -42.05
N ILE A 5 22.34 15.33 -42.49
CA ILE A 5 21.51 16.22 -41.68
C ILE A 5 20.17 15.56 -41.34
N SER A 6 19.59 14.80 -42.27
CA SER A 6 18.35 14.03 -42.03
C SER A 6 18.53 12.91 -41.00
N ALA A 7 19.72 12.28 -40.95
CA ALA A 7 20.00 11.21 -39.99
C ALA A 7 20.14 11.74 -38.56
N ILE A 8 20.72 12.94 -38.38
CA ILE A 8 20.85 13.59 -37.08
C ILE A 8 19.49 14.06 -36.56
N ALA A 9 18.61 14.54 -37.44
CA ALA A 9 17.25 14.92 -37.07
C ALA A 9 16.39 13.73 -36.61
N LEU A 10 16.56 12.53 -37.22
CA LEU A 10 15.85 11.33 -36.80
C LEU A 10 16.36 10.76 -35.46
N SER A 11 17.65 10.91 -35.15
CA SER A 11 18.19 10.41 -33.86
C SER A 11 17.73 11.23 -32.64
N CYS A 12 17.33 12.50 -32.82
CA CYS A 12 16.85 13.33 -31.72
C CYS A 12 15.36 13.13 -31.37
N LEU A 13 14.58 12.45 -32.23
CA LEU A 13 13.15 12.22 -32.02
C LEU A 13 12.84 10.97 -31.18
N LEU A 14 13.83 10.14 -30.87
CA LEU A 14 13.63 8.89 -30.11
C LEU A 14 13.89 9.03 -28.60
N VAL A 15 14.22 10.23 -28.12
CA VAL A 15 14.44 10.51 -26.69
C VAL A 15 13.45 11.54 -26.18
N THR A 16 12.19 11.45 -26.61
CA THR A 16 11.11 11.86 -25.72
C THR A 16 10.89 10.68 -24.77
N VAL A 17 11.72 10.61 -23.73
CA VAL A 17 11.27 10.01 -22.47
C VAL A 17 10.08 10.85 -22.08
N ALA A 18 8.88 10.41 -22.46
CA ALA A 18 7.68 10.85 -21.79
C ALA A 18 7.93 10.46 -20.34
N TYR A 19 8.31 11.43 -19.52
CA TYR A 19 8.00 11.39 -18.09
C TYR A 19 6.47 11.41 -18.03
N GLY A 20 5.86 10.29 -18.42
CA GLY A 20 4.46 10.04 -18.28
C GLY A 20 4.27 10.06 -16.80
N GLN A 21 3.73 11.18 -16.30
CA GLN A 21 3.34 11.22 -14.92
C GLN A 21 2.47 10.00 -14.67
N SER A 22 2.67 9.37 -13.51
CA SER A 22 1.89 8.22 -13.05
C SER A 22 0.42 8.44 -13.41
N PRO A 23 -0.29 7.40 -13.89
CA PRO A 23 -1.73 7.49 -14.10
C PRO A 23 -2.38 8.17 -12.88
N PRO A 24 -3.35 9.08 -13.07
CA PRO A 24 -3.91 9.86 -11.96
C PRO A 24 -4.35 8.98 -10.77
N PHE A 25 -4.84 7.77 -11.07
CA PHE A 25 -5.28 6.78 -10.09
C PHE A 25 -4.16 6.15 -9.24
N CYS A 26 -2.89 6.33 -9.59
CA CYS A 26 -1.74 5.85 -8.80
C CYS A 26 -1.12 6.96 -7.91
N ARG A 27 -1.78 8.11 -7.82
CA ARG A 27 -1.40 9.23 -6.94
C ARG A 27 -2.23 9.19 -5.66
N ASN A 28 -1.70 9.72 -4.57
CA ASN A 28 -2.37 9.68 -3.27
C ASN A 28 -3.21 10.93 -2.97
N GLY A 29 -3.37 11.82 -3.95
CA GLY A 29 -4.15 13.06 -3.82
C GLY A 29 -4.93 13.40 -5.08
N PHE A 30 -5.92 14.26 -4.91
CA PHE A 30 -6.84 14.72 -5.96
C PHE A 30 -6.85 16.25 -5.96
N ALA A 31 -6.86 16.86 -7.15
CA ALA A 31 -7.07 18.30 -7.26
C ALA A 31 -8.56 18.65 -7.06
N PRO A 32 -8.90 19.89 -6.66
CA PRO A 32 -10.28 20.31 -6.53
C PRO A 32 -11.07 20.11 -7.83
N GLY A 33 -12.16 19.35 -7.76
CA GLY A 33 -13.03 19.05 -8.91
C GLY A 33 -12.62 17.82 -9.73
N GLU A 34 -11.54 17.13 -9.36
CA GLU A 34 -11.24 15.80 -9.91
C GLU A 34 -12.16 14.73 -9.32
N GLU A 35 -12.42 13.69 -10.11
CA GLU A 35 -13.13 12.51 -9.62
C GLU A 35 -12.26 11.80 -8.59
N ILE A 36 -12.86 11.44 -7.45
CA ILE A 36 -12.16 10.72 -6.39
C ILE A 36 -11.92 9.30 -6.87
N GLU A 37 -10.66 8.92 -7.02
CA GLU A 37 -10.29 7.53 -7.25
C GLU A 37 -10.42 6.73 -5.95
N THR A 38 -11.25 5.68 -5.96
CA THR A 38 -11.56 4.87 -4.78
C THR A 38 -10.94 3.47 -4.83
N ARG A 39 -10.37 3.05 -5.97
CA ARG A 39 -9.86 1.69 -6.20
C ARG A 39 -8.91 1.18 -5.12
N PHE A 40 -8.15 2.09 -4.50
CA PHE A 40 -7.13 1.74 -3.51
C PHE A 40 -7.42 2.26 -2.10
N MET A 41 -8.57 2.89 -1.88
CA MET A 41 -8.91 3.50 -0.58
C MET A 41 -8.90 2.47 0.57
N GLY A 42 -9.18 1.20 0.27
CA GLY A 42 -9.15 0.10 1.24
C GLY A 42 -7.76 -0.45 1.59
N ILE A 43 -6.69 -0.10 0.86
CA ILE A 43 -5.37 -0.73 1.06
C ILE A 43 -4.80 -0.47 2.46
N GLY A 44 -4.93 0.76 2.99
CA GLY A 44 -4.45 1.07 4.34
C GLY A 44 -5.13 0.25 5.43
N TYR A 45 -6.45 0.04 5.29
CA TYR A 45 -7.22 -0.83 6.17
C TYR A 45 -6.81 -2.29 6.03
N ALA A 46 -6.65 -2.78 4.80
CA ALA A 46 -6.22 -4.15 4.54
C ALA A 46 -4.83 -4.45 5.12
N LEU A 47 -3.87 -3.51 5.01
CA LEU A 47 -2.55 -3.62 5.64
C LEU A 47 -2.65 -3.72 7.17
N THR A 48 -3.52 -2.92 7.78
CA THR A 48 -3.74 -2.94 9.24
C THR A 48 -4.40 -4.25 9.68
N MET A 49 -5.43 -4.71 8.96
CA MET A 49 -6.10 -5.99 9.21
C MET A 49 -5.12 -7.16 9.11
N TYR A 50 -4.26 -7.15 8.09
CA TYR A 50 -3.25 -8.17 7.88
C TYR A 50 -2.23 -8.19 9.03
N ALA A 51 -1.70 -7.03 9.41
CA ALA A 51 -0.79 -6.91 10.55
C ALA A 51 -1.46 -7.33 11.88
N LEU A 52 -2.73 -7.02 12.07
CA LEU A 52 -3.50 -7.40 13.26
C LEU A 52 -3.74 -8.92 13.31
N ALA A 53 -3.99 -9.54 12.16
CA ALA A 53 -4.14 -10.98 12.03
C ALA A 53 -2.89 -11.71 12.54
N GLU A 54 -1.70 -11.29 12.11
CA GLU A 54 -0.42 -11.87 12.51
C GLU A 54 -0.08 -11.56 13.98
N LYS A 55 -0.14 -10.28 14.37
CA LYS A 55 0.42 -9.81 15.65
C LYS A 55 -0.49 -10.03 16.85
N TYR A 56 -1.80 -10.18 16.64
CA TYR A 56 -2.78 -10.33 17.72
C TYR A 56 -3.60 -11.62 17.59
N CYS A 57 -4.07 -11.95 16.38
CA CYS A 57 -4.97 -13.09 16.18
C CYS A 57 -4.26 -14.42 15.96
N GLY A 58 -2.94 -14.44 15.76
CA GLY A 58 -2.16 -15.67 15.62
C GLY A 58 -2.18 -16.27 14.21
N ALA A 59 -2.44 -15.46 13.17
CA ALA A 59 -2.17 -15.87 11.80
C ALA A 59 -0.67 -16.16 11.60
N GLU A 60 -0.34 -17.11 10.73
CA GLU A 60 1.05 -17.41 10.40
C GLU A 60 1.68 -16.22 9.65
N PRO A 61 2.82 -15.67 10.12
CA PRO A 61 3.44 -14.52 9.47
C PRO A 61 3.81 -14.80 8.01
N ALA A 62 3.39 -13.93 7.11
CA ALA A 62 3.67 -14.03 5.69
C ALA A 62 4.03 -12.67 5.09
N PRO A 63 5.07 -12.56 4.23
CA PRO A 63 5.51 -11.28 3.67
C PRO A 63 4.37 -10.52 2.98
N MET A 64 4.17 -9.27 3.35
CA MET A 64 3.13 -8.42 2.77
C MET A 64 3.51 -7.96 1.37
N ARG A 65 4.81 -7.74 1.09
CA ARG A 65 5.27 -7.18 -0.19
C ARG A 65 4.74 -7.93 -1.43
N PRO A 66 4.90 -9.26 -1.57
CA PRO A 66 4.38 -9.97 -2.74
C PRO A 66 2.88 -9.81 -2.93
N LYS A 67 2.13 -9.70 -1.83
CA LYS A 67 0.67 -9.64 -1.83
C LYS A 67 0.17 -8.24 -2.22
N PHE A 68 0.55 -7.22 -1.46
CA PHE A 68 0.06 -5.86 -1.65
C PHE A 68 0.73 -5.14 -2.82
N LEU A 69 2.07 -5.20 -2.93
CA LEU A 69 2.79 -4.57 -4.04
C LEU A 69 2.59 -5.33 -5.35
N GLY A 70 2.39 -6.66 -5.27
CA GLY A 70 1.99 -7.47 -6.41
C GLY A 70 0.62 -7.07 -6.96
N TYR A 71 -0.36 -6.82 -6.08
CA TYR A 71 -1.67 -6.30 -6.48
C TYR A 71 -1.56 -4.94 -7.19
N LEU A 72 -0.85 -3.97 -6.61
CA LEU A 72 -0.64 -2.66 -7.23
C LEU A 72 -0.01 -2.76 -8.62
N LYS A 73 1.03 -3.59 -8.77
CA LYS A 73 1.67 -3.86 -10.07
C LYS A 73 0.70 -4.43 -11.09
N ARG A 74 -0.17 -5.38 -10.70
CA ARG A 74 -1.21 -5.92 -11.60
C ARG A 74 -2.24 -4.87 -12.01
N GLN A 75 -2.48 -3.86 -11.18
CA GLN A 75 -3.37 -2.72 -11.46
C GLN A 75 -2.69 -1.58 -12.25
N GLY A 76 -1.41 -1.72 -12.57
CA GLY A 76 -0.64 -0.73 -13.34
C GLY A 76 0.07 0.34 -12.50
N CYS A 77 0.13 0.18 -11.18
CA CYS A 77 0.88 1.07 -10.29
C CYS A 77 2.20 0.41 -9.89
N GLY A 78 3.29 0.79 -10.58
CA GLY A 78 4.65 0.28 -10.37
C GLY A 78 5.45 1.04 -9.30
N PRO A 79 6.71 0.63 -9.04
CA PRO A 79 7.60 1.25 -8.04
C PRO A 79 7.83 2.76 -8.19
N GLU A 80 7.64 3.29 -9.39
CA GLU A 80 7.73 4.71 -9.72
C GLU A 80 6.50 5.53 -9.28
N THR A 81 5.43 4.87 -8.83
CA THR A 81 4.17 5.53 -8.45
C THR A 81 4.09 5.85 -6.96
N GLU A 82 3.41 6.95 -6.62
CA GLU A 82 3.27 7.42 -5.23
C GLU A 82 2.60 6.37 -4.35
N ILE A 83 1.51 5.75 -4.81
CA ILE A 83 0.81 4.74 -4.03
C ILE A 83 1.68 3.51 -3.75
N TYR A 84 2.51 3.08 -4.70
CA TYR A 84 3.39 1.95 -4.49
C TYR A 84 4.42 2.26 -3.40
N GLN A 85 5.03 3.44 -3.46
CA GLN A 85 6.04 3.87 -2.49
C GLN A 85 5.44 4.03 -1.08
N ASP A 86 4.24 4.61 -0.97
CA ASP A 86 3.54 4.78 0.31
C ASP A 86 3.13 3.44 0.93
N VAL A 87 2.66 2.50 0.10
CA VAL A 87 2.33 1.14 0.54
C VAL A 87 3.59 0.38 0.93
N GLU A 88 4.68 0.49 0.17
CA GLU A 88 5.96 -0.13 0.49
C GLU A 88 6.53 0.40 1.82
N MET A 89 6.43 1.71 2.05
CA MET A 89 6.83 2.33 3.31
C MET A 89 5.97 1.84 4.48
N SER A 90 4.65 1.77 4.29
CA SER A 90 3.72 1.26 5.28
C SER A 90 4.02 -0.21 5.63
N ILE A 91 4.26 -1.06 4.64
CA ILE A 91 4.66 -2.46 4.83
C ILE A 91 5.93 -2.54 5.67
N GLY A 92 6.95 -1.74 5.36
CA GLY A 92 8.20 -1.71 6.12
C GLY A 92 8.00 -1.41 7.61
N ARG A 93 7.05 -0.51 7.94
CA ARG A 93 6.68 -0.19 9.32
C ARG A 93 5.91 -1.33 9.98
N LEU A 94 4.98 -1.95 9.26
CA LEU A 94 4.07 -2.95 9.80
C LEU A 94 4.75 -4.31 10.00
N GLU A 95 5.54 -4.79 9.05
CA GLU A 95 6.25 -6.07 9.16
C GLU A 95 7.24 -6.04 10.36
N GLY A 96 8.01 -4.96 10.50
CA GLY A 96 8.99 -4.81 11.59
C GLY A 96 8.39 -4.32 12.92
N GLY A 97 7.14 -3.87 12.92
CA GLY A 97 6.47 -3.27 14.08
C GLY A 97 5.94 -4.30 15.09
N ASN A 98 5.70 -3.86 16.32
CA ASN A 98 4.94 -4.62 17.31
C ASN A 98 3.49 -4.10 17.41
N LEU A 99 2.69 -4.70 18.28
CA LEU A 99 1.28 -4.31 18.47
C LEU A 99 1.12 -2.85 18.91
N SER A 100 2.05 -2.32 19.72
CA SER A 100 2.05 -0.90 20.13
C SER A 100 2.23 0.02 18.93
N LEU A 101 3.15 -0.30 18.02
CA LEU A 101 3.38 0.49 16.81
C LEU A 101 2.17 0.48 15.87
N LEU A 102 1.45 -0.64 15.83
CA LEU A 102 0.18 -0.74 15.10
C LEU A 102 -0.89 0.15 15.73
N ALA A 103 -1.05 0.08 17.06
CA ALA A 103 -2.02 0.88 17.81
C ALA A 103 -1.75 2.39 17.74
N GLN A 104 -0.47 2.78 17.59
CA GLN A 104 -0.06 4.17 17.40
C GLN A 104 -0.44 4.75 16.03
N SER A 105 -0.88 3.93 15.07
CA SER A 105 -1.21 4.37 13.70
C SER A 105 -0.10 5.21 13.04
N GLY A 106 1.16 4.95 13.39
CA GLY A 106 2.32 5.68 12.88
C GLY A 106 2.63 7.01 13.57
N ASP A 107 1.95 7.37 14.67
CA ASP A 107 2.31 8.51 15.52
C ASP A 107 3.26 8.08 16.66
N PRO A 108 4.57 8.35 16.53
CA PRO A 108 5.55 7.96 17.54
C PRO A 108 5.44 8.78 18.85
N SER A 109 4.65 9.86 18.87
CA SER A 109 4.44 10.66 20.08
C SER A 109 3.45 9.99 21.05
N LEU A 110 2.63 9.06 20.57
CA LEU A 110 1.71 8.29 21.38
C LEU A 110 2.44 7.17 22.11
N SER A 111 2.85 7.40 23.36
CA SER A 111 3.40 6.32 24.20
C SER A 111 2.28 5.45 24.75
N LEU A 112 2.13 4.25 24.18
CA LEU A 112 1.14 3.26 24.63
C LEU A 112 1.83 2.17 25.46
N THR A 113 1.22 1.85 26.61
CA THR A 113 1.58 0.64 27.36
C THR A 113 1.20 -0.60 26.57
N GLU A 114 1.83 -1.74 26.90
CA GLU A 114 1.48 -3.03 26.29
C GLU A 114 0.00 -3.39 26.49
N GLN A 115 -0.55 -3.07 27.67
CA GLN A 115 -1.96 -3.32 27.95
C GLN A 115 -2.87 -2.46 27.06
N GLN A 116 -2.57 -1.17 26.88
CA GLN A 116 -3.34 -0.31 25.98
C GLN A 116 -3.28 -0.79 24.52
N ALA A 117 -2.14 -1.28 24.06
CA ALA A 117 -2.01 -1.87 22.73
C ALA A 117 -2.85 -3.15 22.58
N LYS A 118 -2.89 -4.00 23.62
CA LYS A 118 -3.75 -5.20 23.65
C LYS A 118 -5.24 -4.86 23.69
N ASP A 119 -5.63 -3.88 24.48
CA ASP A 119 -7.02 -3.43 24.59
C ASP A 119 -7.51 -2.84 23.26
N TRP A 120 -6.66 -2.03 22.62
CA TRP A 120 -6.90 -1.53 21.27
C TRP A 120 -7.08 -2.69 20.27
N ALA A 121 -6.15 -3.64 20.25
CA ALA A 121 -6.20 -4.77 19.32
C ALA A 121 -7.44 -5.65 19.52
N MET A 122 -7.85 -5.86 20.77
CA MET A 122 -9.08 -6.57 21.11
C MET A 122 -10.32 -5.82 20.60
N SER A 123 -10.41 -4.51 20.85
CA SER A 123 -11.54 -3.69 20.38
C SER A 123 -11.61 -3.66 18.86
N THR A 124 -10.48 -3.35 18.22
CA THR A 124 -10.38 -3.20 16.76
C THR A 124 -10.61 -4.53 16.06
N SER A 125 -10.06 -5.64 16.55
CA SER A 125 -10.35 -6.96 15.95
C SER A 125 -11.83 -7.31 16.03
N LYS A 126 -12.51 -6.99 17.13
CA LYS A 126 -13.95 -7.20 17.26
C LYS A 126 -14.76 -6.34 16.29
N GLU A 127 -14.42 -5.07 16.14
CA GLU A 127 -15.06 -4.16 15.18
C GLU A 127 -14.87 -4.63 13.73
N LEU A 128 -13.75 -5.28 13.44
CA LEU A 128 -13.41 -5.82 12.12
C LEU A 128 -13.95 -7.25 11.87
N GLY A 129 -14.86 -7.74 12.72
CA GLY A 129 -15.52 -9.04 12.55
C GLY A 129 -14.88 -10.22 13.30
N GLY A 130 -13.91 -9.95 14.16
CA GLY A 130 -13.24 -10.94 15.02
C GLY A 130 -12.02 -11.59 14.38
N CYS A 131 -11.23 -12.28 15.22
CA CYS A 131 -9.96 -12.87 14.79
C CYS A 131 -10.10 -13.96 13.73
N GLU A 132 -11.17 -14.76 13.75
CA GLU A 132 -11.42 -15.76 12.71
C GLU A 132 -11.53 -15.10 11.32
N ARG A 133 -12.27 -13.99 11.22
CA ARG A 133 -12.42 -13.24 9.98
C ARG A 133 -11.12 -12.60 9.53
N LEU A 134 -10.32 -12.07 10.46
CA LEU A 134 -9.02 -11.48 10.14
C LEU A 134 -8.02 -12.53 9.60
N ILE A 135 -8.00 -13.73 10.19
CA ILE A 135 -7.17 -14.84 9.72
C ILE A 135 -7.64 -15.30 8.33
N GLU A 136 -8.95 -15.39 8.10
CA GLU A 136 -9.50 -15.73 6.78
C GLU A 136 -9.02 -14.73 5.72
N LEU A 137 -9.18 -13.42 5.98
CA LEU A 137 -8.76 -12.35 5.06
C LEU A 137 -7.25 -12.31 4.84
N HIS A 138 -6.47 -12.63 5.87
CA HIS A 138 -5.02 -12.81 5.77
C HIS A 138 -4.65 -13.90 4.76
N ASN A 139 -5.46 -14.96 4.67
CA ASN A 139 -5.19 -16.10 3.77
C ASN A 139 -5.80 -15.95 2.37
N THR A 140 -6.72 -14.99 2.15
CA THR A 140 -7.33 -14.72 0.82
C THR A 140 -6.50 -13.80 -0.06
N GLU A 141 -6.66 -13.86 -1.38
CA GLU A 141 -6.00 -12.94 -2.32
C GLU A 141 -6.53 -11.50 -2.24
N PRO A 142 -5.73 -10.48 -2.61
CA PRO A 142 -6.10 -9.05 -2.55
C PRO A 142 -7.38 -8.64 -3.29
N GLU A 143 -7.82 -9.46 -4.25
CA GLU A 143 -9.00 -9.22 -5.07
C GLU A 143 -10.29 -9.19 -4.22
N SER A 144 -10.26 -9.77 -3.02
CA SER A 144 -11.36 -9.70 -2.05
C SER A 144 -11.32 -8.48 -1.12
N TRP A 145 -10.42 -7.51 -1.34
CA TRP A 145 -10.33 -6.27 -0.56
C TRP A 145 -11.04 -5.07 -1.20
N GLN A 146 -11.64 -5.27 -2.37
CA GLN A 146 -12.54 -4.32 -3.04
C GLN A 146 -13.95 -4.40 -2.44
#